data_AF-A0A8T4I6B7-F1
#
_entry.id   AF-A0A8T4I6B7-F1
#
_cell.length_a   1.000
_cell.length_b   1.000
_cell.length_c   1.000
_cell.angle_alpha   90.00
_cell.angle_beta   90.00
_cell.angle_gamma   90.00
#
_symmetry.space_group_name_H-M   'P 1'
#
loop_
_entity.id
_entity.type
_entity.pdbx_description
1 polymer ?
#
loop_
_entity_poly.entity_id
_entity_poly.type
_entity_poly.pdbx_seq_one_letter_code
_entity_poly.pdbx_strand_id
1 'polypeptide(L)' 'AKRTSDWDRFLVEQAVWMLGLQQDEFSANDMRELRPDLAHGHLGAAFNALRASGVIEHTGQYVPSTSPTTHGHPIAV' A
#
# COMPACT_ATOMS: atom_id res chain seq x y z
N ALA A 1 -11.79 16.19 -7.25
CA ALA A 1 -10.68 15.50 -6.56
C ALA A 1 -9.40 16.32 -6.75
N LYS A 2 -8.56 16.47 -5.71
CA LYS A 2 -7.26 17.13 -5.83
C LYS A 2 -6.42 16.32 -6.82
N ARG A 3 -5.86 16.96 -7.85
CA ARG A 3 -4.99 16.28 -8.82
C ARG A 3 -3.73 15.84 -8.09
N THR A 4 -3.48 14.54 -8.04
CA THR A 4 -2.25 13.98 -7.48
C THR A 4 -1.13 14.10 -8.52
N SER A 5 0.09 14.22 -8.03
CA SER A 5 1.31 14.38 -8.82
C SER A 5 2.16 13.11 -8.77
N ASP A 6 3.16 13.01 -9.66
CA ASP A 6 4.14 11.92 -9.60
C ASP A 6 4.92 11.92 -8.28
N TRP A 7 5.08 13.09 -7.64
CA TRP A 7 5.69 13.20 -6.33
C TRP A 7 4.87 12.51 -5.25
N ASP A 8 3.54 12.66 -5.27
CA ASP A 8 2.64 11.97 -4.35
C ASP A 8 2.78 10.46 -4.51
N ARG A 9 2.90 9.97 -5.76
CA ARG A 9 3.14 8.55 -6.02
C ARG A 9 4.44 8.05 -5.38
N PHE A 10 5.55 8.78 -5.55
CA PHE A 10 6.84 8.40 -4.97
C PHE A 10 6.83 8.42 -3.44
N LEU A 11 6.11 9.35 -2.82
CA LEU A 11 5.97 9.39 -1.36
C LEU A 11 5.20 8.17 -0.84
N VAL A 12 4.14 7.77 -1.54
CA VAL A 12 3.33 6.60 -1.15
C VAL A 12 4.14 5.31 -1.31
N GLU A 13 4.91 5.17 -2.39
CA GLU A 13 5.79 4.01 -2.59
C GLU A 13 6.85 3.88 -1.49
N GLN A 14 7.53 4.98 -1.15
CA GLN A 14 8.47 5.00 -0.04
C GLN A 14 7.81 4.66 1.30
N ALA A 15 6.58 5.13 1.53
CA ALA A 15 5.85 4.82 2.76
C ALA A 15 5.50 3.34 2.88
N VAL A 16 5.07 2.69 1.78
CA VAL A 16 4.81 1.24 1.76
C VAL A 16 6.12 0.46 1.96
N TRP A 17 7.22 0.90 1.37
CA TRP A 17 8.52 0.27 1.60
C TRP A 17 8.96 0.37 3.07
N MET A 18 8.86 1.54 3.69
CA MET A 18 9.17 1.71 5.10
C MET A 18 8.28 0.85 6.01
N LEU A 19 7.02 0.64 5.64
CA LEU A 19 6.11 -0.23 6.38
C LEU A 19 6.64 -1.68 6.41
N GLY A 20 7.07 -2.20 5.26
CA GLY A 20 7.67 -3.55 5.18
C GLY A 20 9.01 -3.68 5.90
N LEU A 21 9.76 -2.58 6.09
CA LEU A 21 10.96 -2.60 6.94
C LEU A 21 10.63 -2.70 8.45
N GLN A 22 9.40 -2.36 8.84
CA GLN A 22 8.96 -2.33 10.24
C GLN A 22 8.10 -3.53 10.62
N GLN A 23 7.50 -4.20 9.65
CA GLN A 23 6.52 -5.27 9.85
C GLN A 23 6.82 -6.43 8.91
N ASP A 24 6.83 -7.65 9.46
CA ASP A 24 7.06 -8.87 8.67
C ASP A 24 5.89 -9.17 7.72
N GLU A 25 4.66 -8.80 8.09
CA GLU A 25 3.45 -8.92 7.26
C GLU A 25 2.64 -7.62 7.33
N PHE A 26 2.17 -7.12 6.19
CA PHE A 26 1.44 -5.85 6.12
C PHE A 26 0.50 -5.78 4.91
N SER A 27 -0.42 -4.82 4.92
CA SER A 27 -1.43 -4.64 3.88
C SER A 27 -1.74 -3.17 3.62
N ALA A 28 -2.58 -2.92 2.63
CA ALA A 28 -3.11 -1.58 2.38
C ALA A 28 -3.95 -1.02 3.54
N ASN A 29 -4.45 -1.86 4.46
CA ASN A 29 -5.19 -1.39 5.63
C ASN A 29 -4.27 -0.75 6.66
N ASP A 30 -3.08 -1.31 6.87
CA ASP A 30 -2.07 -0.78 7.81
C ASP A 30 -1.64 0.63 7.40
N MET A 31 -1.49 0.86 6.09
CA MET A 31 -1.27 2.21 5.56
C MET A 31 -2.43 3.17 5.82
N ARG A 32 -3.69 2.71 5.73
CA ARG A 32 -4.86 3.55 6.05
C ARG A 32 -4.92 3.91 7.53
N GLU A 33 -4.49 3.02 8.39
CA GLU A 33 -4.44 3.26 9.83
C GLU A 33 -3.28 4.19 10.22
N LEU A 34 -2.06 3.87 9.77
CA LEU A 34 -0.85 4.58 10.19
C LEU A 34 -0.63 5.90 9.46
N ARG A 35 -0.94 5.94 8.16
CA ARG A 35 -0.72 7.10 7.27
C ARG A 35 -1.95 7.34 6.41
N PRO A 36 -3.10 7.65 7.02
CA PRO A 36 -4.34 7.91 6.29
C PRO A 36 -4.12 8.98 5.22
N ASP A 37 -3.31 10.01 5.49
CA ASP A 37 -2.96 11.09 4.55
C ASP A 37 -2.36 10.59 3.22
N LEU A 38 -1.60 9.49 3.24
CA LEU A 38 -0.99 8.87 2.06
C LEU A 38 -1.80 7.70 1.48
N ALA A 39 -2.82 7.22 2.19
CA ALA A 39 -3.58 6.03 1.82
C ALA A 39 -4.68 6.28 0.76
N HIS A 40 -4.48 7.26 -0.11
CA HIS A 40 -5.43 7.67 -1.14
C HIS A 40 -4.82 7.57 -2.55
N GLY A 41 -5.57 7.06 -3.51
CA GLY A 41 -5.23 7.10 -4.94
C GLY A 41 -4.11 6.15 -5.36
N HIS A 42 -2.88 6.37 -4.89
CA HIS A 42 -1.67 5.68 -5.37
C HIS A 42 -1.33 4.39 -4.62
N LEU A 43 -2.06 4.05 -3.55
CA LEU A 43 -1.70 2.94 -2.68
C LEU A 43 -1.61 1.59 -3.43
N GLY A 44 -2.62 1.25 -4.23
CA GLY A 44 -2.59 0.02 -5.03
C GLY A 44 -1.46 0.01 -6.07
N ALA A 45 -1.13 1.17 -6.65
CA ALA A 45 -0.03 1.29 -7.59
C ALA A 45 1.34 1.10 -6.91
N ALA A 46 1.50 1.62 -5.68
CA ALA A 46 2.72 1.45 -4.89
C ALA A 46 2.97 -0.03 -4.52
N PHE A 47 1.95 -0.74 -4.00
CA PHE A 47 2.06 -2.18 -3.73
C PHE A 47 2.43 -2.96 -5.00
N ASN A 48 1.78 -2.65 -6.13
CA ASN A 48 2.09 -3.31 -7.39
C ASN A 48 3.51 -3.01 -7.89
N ALA A 49 3.99 -1.76 -7.74
CA ALA A 49 5.34 -1.37 -8.15
C ALA A 49 6.42 -2.11 -7.34
N LEU A 50 6.29 -2.12 -6.01
CA LEU A 50 7.22 -2.82 -5.12
C LEU A 50 7.20 -4.33 -5.31
N ARG A 51 6.03 -4.91 -5.58
CA ARG A 51 5.92 -6.33 -5.95
C ARG A 51 6.63 -6.61 -7.27
N ALA A 52 6.36 -5.79 -8.29
CA ALA A 52 6.93 -5.98 -9.62
C ALA A 52 8.46 -5.82 -9.63
N SER A 53 9.03 -5.03 -8.70
CA SER A 53 10.47 -4.90 -8.51
C SER A 53 11.10 -5.98 -7.63
N GLY A 54 10.28 -6.86 -7.03
CA GLY A 54 10.75 -7.92 -6.13
C GLY A 54 11.15 -7.43 -4.74
N VAL A 55 10.71 -6.24 -4.34
CA VAL A 55 10.95 -5.70 -2.99
C VAL A 55 9.99 -6.32 -1.97
N ILE A 56 8.77 -6.65 -2.39
CA ILE A 56 7.76 -7.31 -1.55
C ILE A 56 7.14 -8.48 -2.30
N GLU A 57 6.59 -9.44 -1.57
CA GLU A 57 5.85 -10.56 -2.12
C GLU A 57 4.43 -10.61 -1.54
N HIS A 58 3.46 -11.08 -2.32
CA HIS A 58 2.13 -11.36 -1.77
C HIS A 58 2.11 -12.78 -1.20
N THR A 59 1.65 -12.94 0.03
CA THR A 59 1.57 -14.27 0.69
C THR A 59 0.49 -15.17 0.09
N GLY A 60 -0.41 -14.60 -0.73
CA GLY A 60 -1.59 -15.27 -1.25
C GLY A 60 -2.80 -15.21 -0.30
N GLN A 61 -2.61 -14.71 0.93
CA GLN A 61 -3.69 -14.42 1.85
C GLN A 61 -4.25 -13.01 1.60
N TYR A 62 -5.54 -12.83 1.90
CA TYR A 62 -6.27 -11.58 1.69
C TYR A 62 -7.00 -11.16 2.96
N VAL A 63 -7.04 -9.85 3.19
CA VAL A 63 -7.81 -9.24 4.27
C VAL A 63 -8.96 -8.40 3.71
N PRO A 64 -10.13 -8.37 4.38
CA PRO A 64 -11.21 -7.45 4.02
C PRO A 64 -10.73 -6.00 4.01
N SER A 65 -11.18 -5.21 3.04
CA SER A 65 -10.84 -3.79 2.97
C SER A 65 -11.53 -2.99 4.05
N THR A 66 -10.79 -2.09 4.69
CA THR A 66 -11.36 -1.07 5.59
C THR A 66 -11.88 0.17 4.84
N SER A 67 -11.55 0.31 3.55
CA SER A 67 -12.12 1.34 2.67
C SER A 67 -13.39 0.82 1.98
N PRO A 68 -14.51 1.60 1.98
CA PRO A 68 -15.78 1.18 1.39
C PRO A 68 -15.74 1.08 -0.14
N THR A 69 -14.74 1.69 -0.79
CA THR A 69 -14.64 1.78 -2.25
C THR A 69 -13.77 0.70 -2.89
N THR A 70 -13.18 -0.19 -2.09
CA THR A 70 -12.22 -1.20 -2.59
C THR A 70 -12.52 -2.59 -2.04
N HIS A 71 -12.23 -3.63 -2.83
CA HIS A 71 -12.27 -5.03 -2.40
C HIS A 71 -11.11 -5.37 -1.47
N GLY A 72 -11.10 -6.61 -0.93
CA GLY A 72 -10.02 -7.10 -0.08
C GLY A 72 -8.63 -6.99 -0.73
N HIS A 73 -7.63 -6.81 0.13
CA HIS A 73 -6.24 -6.57 -0.29
C HIS A 73 -5.36 -7.75 0.10
N PRO A 74 -4.34 -8.09 -0.70
CA PRO A 74 -3.38 -9.12 -0.32
C PRO A 74 -2.56 -8.67 0.88
N ILE A 75 -2.12 -9.64 1.69
CA ILE A 75 -1.04 -9.45 2.66
C ILE A 75 0.29 -9.55 1.91
N ALA A 76 1.19 -8.63 2.20
CA ALA A 76 2.53 -8.56 1.67
C ALA A 76 3.58 -8.82 2.75
N VAL A 77 4.73 -9.31 2.32
CA VAL A 77 5.98 -9.49 3.11
C VAL A 77 7.14 -8.85 2.37
#